data_AF-A0AAJ5WLE7-F1
#
_entry.id   AF-A0AAJ5WLE7-F1
#
_cell.length_a   1.000
_cell.length_b   1.000
_cell.length_c   1.000
_cell.angle_alpha   90.00
_cell.angle_beta   90.00
_cell.angle_gamma   90.00
#
_symmetry.space_group_name_H-M   'P 1'
#
loop_
_entity.id
_entity.type
_entity.pdbx_description
1 polymer ?
#
loop_
_entity_poly.entity_id
_entity_poly.type
_entity_poly.pdbx_seq_one_letter_code
_entity_poly.pdbx_strand_id
1 'polypeptide(L)' 'MTVAFVEGGRKYYFDTVAQRYYSWDSLHGEFEVFDRRGFHLGSVCPDTGIALKPPVRGRRIKPN' A
#
# COMPACT_ATOMS: atom_id res chain seq x y z
N MET A 1 -1.33 -5.45 12.45
CA MET A 1 -0.50 -5.59 11.24
C MET A 1 0.97 -5.42 11.63
N THR A 2 1.82 -6.36 11.25
CA THR A 2 3.28 -6.23 11.42
C THR A 2 3.87 -5.51 10.21
N VAL A 3 5.01 -4.83 10.41
CA VAL A 3 5.77 -4.27 9.30
C VAL A 3 6.37 -5.45 8.53
N ALA A 4 6.06 -5.53 7.23
CA ALA A 4 6.63 -6.53 6.33
C ALA A 4 8.06 -6.14 5.92
N PHE A 5 8.24 -4.91 5.44
CA PHE A 5 9.55 -4.36 5.09
C PHE A 5 9.53 -2.83 5.06
N VAL A 6 10.71 -2.24 4.86
CA VAL A 6 10.92 -0.79 4.74
C VAL A 6 11.65 -0.50 3.44
N GLU A 7 11.13 0.41 2.61
CA GLU A 7 11.75 0.84 1.35
C GLU A 7 11.72 2.37 1.28
N GLY A 8 12.87 3.00 1.03
CA GLY A 8 12.97 4.47 0.93
C GLY A 8 12.48 5.23 2.18
N GLY A 9 12.58 4.62 3.37
CA GLY A 9 12.06 5.18 4.63
C GLY A 9 10.55 5.00 4.85
N ARG A 10 9.82 4.40 3.90
CA ARG A 10 8.41 4.05 4.05
C ARG A 10 8.26 2.63 4.58
N LYS A 11 7.37 2.48 5.56
CA LYS A 11 6.98 1.17 6.10
C LYS A 11 5.88 0.57 5.23
N TYR A 12 6.00 -0.72 4.97
CA TYR A 12 5.00 -1.52 4.27
C TYR A 12 4.45 -2.57 5.22
N TYR A 13 3.13 -2.68 5.28
CA TYR A 13 2.41 -3.62 6.12
C TYR A 13 1.75 -4.66 5.23
N PHE A 14 1.92 -5.94 5.53
CA PHE A 14 1.28 -7.00 4.75
C PHE A 14 0.05 -7.52 5.48
N ASP A 15 -1.06 -7.56 4.76
CA ASP A 15 -2.29 -8.21 5.19
C ASP A 15 -2.35 -9.62 4.59
N THR A 16 -2.27 -10.62 5.45
CA THR A 16 -2.28 -12.04 5.06
C THR A 16 -3.66 -12.51 4.63
N VAL A 17 -4.74 -11.86 5.04
CA VAL A 17 -6.12 -12.20 4.65
C VAL A 17 -6.42 -11.59 3.27
N ALA A 18 -6.14 -10.30 3.10
CA ALA A 18 -6.37 -9.62 1.84
C ALA A 18 -5.30 -9.91 0.77
N GLN A 19 -4.14 -10.45 1.17
CA GLN A 19 -2.96 -10.68 0.31
C GLN A 19 -2.46 -9.40 -0.36
N ARG A 20 -2.37 -8.32 0.43
CA ARG A 20 -2.04 -6.96 -0.03
C ARG A 20 -1.01 -6.30 0.87
N TYR A 21 -0.22 -5.40 0.28
CA TYR A 21 0.64 -4.49 1.02
C TYR A 21 -0.02 -3.12 1.13
N TYR A 22 0.19 -2.47 2.26
CA TYR A 22 -0.28 -1.12 2.56
C TYR A 22 0.90 -0.25 3.00
N SER A 23 0.93 0.99 2.57
CA SER A 23 1.89 1.99 3.04
C SER A 23 1.19 3.30 3.34
N TRP A 24 1.61 3.97 4.42
CA TRP A 24 1.05 5.26 4.79
C TRP A 24 1.67 6.38 3.94
N ASP A 25 0.83 7.16 3.27
CA ASP A 25 1.24 8.39 2.61
C ASP A 25 0.92 9.59 3.50
N SER A 26 1.91 10.05 4.26
CA SER A 26 1.77 11.18 5.19
C SER A 26 1.52 12.52 4.49
N LEU A 27 1.76 12.62 3.18
CA LEU A 27 1.51 13.84 2.42
C LEU A 27 0.01 14.05 2.14
N HIS A 28 -0.71 12.96 1.89
CA HIS A 28 -2.12 12.99 1.50
C HIS A 28 -3.07 12.42 2.56
N GLY A 29 -2.54 11.77 3.60
CA GLY A 29 -3.35 11.16 4.66
C GLY A 29 -4.09 9.89 4.20
N GLU A 30 -3.50 9.12 3.29
CA GLU A 30 -4.13 7.94 2.69
C GLU A 30 -3.21 6.71 2.74
N PHE A 31 -3.80 5.51 2.59
CA PHE A 31 -3.03 4.29 2.43
C PHE A 31 -2.86 3.96 0.95
N GLU A 32 -1.62 3.87 0.50
CA GLU A 32 -1.28 3.31 -0.81
C GLU A 32 -1.32 1.78 -0.73
N VAL A 33 -2.00 1.14 -1.67
CA VAL A 33 -2.26 -0.30 -1.68
C VAL A 33 -1.52 -0.97 -2.83
N PHE A 34 -0.95 -2.14 -2.57
CA PHE A 34 -0.27 -2.94 -3.58
C PHE A 34 -0.68 -4.41 -3.50
N ASP A 35 -0.67 -5.11 -4.63
CA ASP A 35 -0.88 -6.56 -4.66
C ASP A 35 0.33 -7.33 -4.11
N ARG A 36 0.18 -8.65 -3.92
CA ARG A 36 1.27 -9.53 -3.46
C ARG A 36 2.53 -9.52 -4.36
N ARG A 37 2.42 -9.06 -5.60
CA ARG A 37 3.52 -8.98 -6.58
C ARG A 37 4.13 -7.58 -6.61
N GLY A 38 3.64 -6.66 -5.77
CA GLY A 38 4.10 -5.29 -5.64
C GLY A 38 3.50 -4.30 -6.63
N PHE A 39 2.43 -4.63 -7.35
CA PHE A 39 1.76 -3.70 -8.26
C PHE A 39 0.85 -2.75 -7.50
N HIS A 40 0.92 -1.46 -7.82
CA HIS A 40 0.06 -0.45 -7.23
C HIS A 40 -1.41 -0.64 -7.63
N LEU A 41 -2.29 -0.69 -6.64
CA LEU A 41 -3.73 -0.85 -6.77
C LEU A 41 -4.51 0.45 -6.53
N GLY A 42 -3.82 1.54 -6.18
CA GLY A 42 -4.43 2.82 -5.85
C GLY A 42 -4.31 3.12 -4.35
N SER A 43 -5.04 4.16 -3.92
CA SER A 43 -5.08 4.58 -2.52
C SER A 43 -6.46 4.36 -1.91
N VAL A 44 -6.50 4.18 -0.60
CA VAL A 44 -7.74 4.00 0.18
C VAL A 44 -7.78 4.95 1.37
N CYS A 45 -9.00 5.35 1.73
CA CYS A 45 -9.28 6.14 2.92
C CYS A 45 -8.97 5.33 4.18
N PRO A 46 -8.20 5.86 5.14
CA PRO A 46 -7.84 5.13 6.35
C PRO A 46 -9.05 4.80 7.24
N ASP A 47 -10.08 5.65 7.23
CA ASP A 47 -11.24 5.50 8.12
C ASP A 47 -12.32 4.59 7.53
N THR A 48 -12.51 4.64 6.21
CA THR A 48 -13.62 3.96 5.53
C THR A 48 -13.18 2.76 4.69
N GLY A 49 -11.90 2.67 4.34
CA GLY A 49 -11.38 1.67 3.40
C GLY A 49 -11.83 1.86 1.94
N ILE A 50 -12.55 2.95 1.64
CA ILE A 50 -13.02 3.25 0.28
C ILE A 50 -11.83 3.68 -0.59
N ALA A 51 -11.80 3.20 -1.83
CA ALA A 51 -10.80 3.61 -2.81
C ALA A 51 -10.92 5.11 -3.14
N LEU A 52 -9.82 5.84 -2.98
CA LEU A 52 -9.72 7.28 -3.26
C LEU A 52 -9.12 7.54 -4.63
N LYS A 53 -8.06 6.80 -5.00
CA LYS A 53 -7.36 6.96 -6.27
C LYS A 53 -7.28 5.64 -7.03
N PRO A 54 -7.31 5.69 -8.38
CA PRO A 54 -7.15 4.50 -9.19
C PRO A 54 -5.71 3.96 -9.17
N PRO A 55 -5.50 2.71 -9.62
CA PRO A 55 -4.17 2.16 -9.87
C PRO A 55 -3.35 3.05 -10.80
N VAL A 56 -2.07 3.24 -10.47
CA VAL A 56 -1.12 4.00 -11.30
C VAL A 56 -0.19 3.01 -12.00
N ARG A 57 -0.33 2.90 -13.33
CA ARG A 57 0.48 1.97 -14.13
C ARG A 57 1.97 2.30 -13.97
N GLY A 58 2.77 1.28 -13.68
CA GLY A 58 4.22 1.40 -13.51
C GLY A 58 4.67 1.70 -12.08
N ARG A 59 3.78 2.18 -11.19
CA ARG A 59 4.09 2.30 -9.77
C ARG A 59 4.15 0.91 -9.14
N ARG A 60 5.29 0.57 -8.55
CA ARG A 60 5.53 -0.72 -7.92
C ARG A 60 6.41 -0.61 -6.70
N ILE A 61 6.27 -1.58 -5.82
CA ILE A 61 7.19 -1.89 -4.73
C ILE A 61 7.91 -3.19 -5.07
N LYS A 62 9.06 -3.42 -4.44
CA LYS A 62 9.78 -4.70 -4.54
C LYS A 62 9.75 -5.39 -3.17
N PRO A 63 8.73 -6.21 -2.90
CA PRO A 63 8.78 -7.08 -1.74
C PRO A 63 9.95 -8.06 -1.94
N ASN A 64 10.85 -8.13 -0.95
CA ASN A 64 11.97 -9.08 -0.93
C ASN A 64 11.48 -10.52 -0.73
#